data_AF-A0A1B9MZF1-F1
#
_entry.id   AF-A0A1B9MZF1-F1
#
_cell.length_a   1.000
_cell.length_b   1.000
_cell.length_c   1.000
_cell.angle_alpha   90.00
_cell.angle_beta   90.00
_cell.angle_gamma   90.00
#
_symmetry.space_group_name_H-M   'P 1'
#
loop_
_entity.id
_entity.type
_entity.pdbx_description
1 polymer ?
#
loop_
_entity_poly.entity_id
_entity_poly.type
_entity_poly.pdbx_seq_one_letter_code
_entity_poly.pdbx_strand_id
1 'polypeptide(L)'
;MPSKYQPQVSCWREDLHKGVYTTQLPLTNNKKLRYANDDYCELSRRFTGMNPFLRMLMIIIAFLIILLSILGFYMVIRDIVVGEEDSLMFLPFNFVVILIIQLFLQMFLNICFAPEDCPIRFNRKTGKVYIYDHFLLYFGAWSTFTRSPFRAKEITVKEFNWADIQGCMTSVSAPTGSGGMIRSYRLECVVCEPNTTKVIDHFLLAAYSSLNYYEWMWINSYMAFSDNNLDAEFMPEEDFTWPIKVNWPEEIDKKSKASSLEEYQQIDAEYKKLGNK
;
A
#
# COMPACT_ATOMS: atom_id res chain seq x y z
N MET A 1 16.61 -21.72 -0.69
CA MET A 1 15.70 -22.26 -1.73
C MET A 1 14.92 -21.08 -2.28
N PRO A 2 14.60 -21.01 -3.59
CA PRO A 2 13.74 -19.94 -4.11
C PRO A 2 12.28 -20.15 -3.68
N SER A 3 11.44 -19.12 -3.82
CA SER A 3 10.00 -19.23 -3.57
C SER A 3 9.38 -20.31 -4.45
N LYS A 4 8.43 -21.08 -3.89
CA LYS A 4 7.65 -22.04 -4.69
C LYS A 4 6.61 -21.34 -5.57
N TYR A 5 6.31 -20.06 -5.29
CA TYR A 5 5.32 -19.25 -6.00
C TYR A 5 5.94 -18.48 -7.16
N GLN A 6 5.30 -18.52 -8.33
CA GLN A 6 5.84 -17.99 -9.59
C GLN A 6 4.83 -17.10 -10.34
N PRO A 7 5.22 -15.90 -10.82
CA PRO A 7 6.53 -15.27 -10.68
C PRO A 7 6.85 -14.91 -9.21
N GLN A 8 8.13 -14.97 -8.88
CA GLN A 8 8.61 -14.65 -7.54
C GLN A 8 8.50 -13.15 -7.25
N VAL A 9 8.10 -12.82 -6.03
CA VAL A 9 8.07 -11.44 -5.53
C VAL A 9 9.49 -10.86 -5.48
N SER A 10 9.65 -9.59 -5.83
CA SER A 10 10.96 -8.92 -5.77
C SER A 10 11.56 -8.97 -4.36
N CYS A 11 12.87 -9.19 -4.27
CA CYS A 11 13.60 -9.23 -3.00
C CYS A 11 13.05 -10.23 -1.96
N TRP A 12 12.44 -11.32 -2.45
CA TRP A 12 11.94 -12.42 -1.63
C TRP A 12 13.00 -12.99 -0.70
N ARG A 13 12.55 -13.39 0.49
CA ARG A 13 13.36 -14.02 1.53
C ARG A 13 12.86 -15.40 1.92
N GLU A 14 11.57 -15.52 2.22
CA GLU A 14 10.96 -16.77 2.70
C GLU A 14 9.46 -16.83 2.39
N ASP A 15 8.97 -18.04 2.13
CA ASP A 15 7.53 -18.32 2.07
C ASP A 15 7.06 -18.65 3.48
N LEU A 16 5.98 -18.01 3.93
CA LEU A 16 5.48 -18.22 5.28
C LEU A 16 4.55 -19.45 5.33
N HIS A 17 4.42 -20.04 6.51
CA HIS A 17 3.43 -21.08 6.74
C HIS A 17 2.01 -20.49 6.77
N LYS A 18 0.98 -21.17 6.27
CA LYS A 18 -0.41 -20.71 6.37
C LYS A 18 -1.19 -21.64 7.26
N GLY A 19 -1.64 -21.15 8.41
CA GLY A 19 -2.35 -21.95 9.40
C GLY A 19 -2.28 -21.33 10.79
N VAL A 20 -2.88 -22.00 11.77
CA VAL A 20 -2.92 -21.51 13.16
C VAL A 20 -1.53 -21.60 13.77
N TYR A 21 -1.12 -20.52 14.43
CA TYR A 21 0.15 -20.45 15.15
C TYR A 21 -0.10 -20.54 16.65
N THR A 22 0.69 -21.38 17.32
CA THR A 22 0.67 -21.51 18.78
C THR A 22 1.96 -20.94 19.35
N THR A 23 1.84 -19.88 20.13
CA THR A 23 2.95 -19.21 20.81
C THR A 23 2.69 -19.13 22.30
N GLN A 24 3.74 -18.93 23.10
CA GLN A 24 3.60 -18.73 24.56
C GLN A 24 2.94 -17.39 24.91
N LEU A 25 3.16 -16.37 24.09
CA LEU A 25 2.56 -15.05 24.22
C LEU A 25 1.41 -14.88 23.21
N PRO A 26 0.45 -13.99 23.47
CA PRO A 26 -0.54 -13.56 22.49
C PRO A 26 0.11 -13.12 21.18
N LEU A 27 -0.50 -13.54 20.06
CA LEU A 27 -0.17 -13.06 18.74
C LEU A 27 -0.56 -11.60 18.65
N THR A 28 0.30 -10.78 18.05
CA THR A 28 0.08 -9.34 17.96
C THR A 28 -0.24 -8.87 16.55
N ASN A 29 -1.19 -7.94 16.44
CA ASN A 29 -1.48 -7.22 15.20
C ASN A 29 -0.56 -6.01 14.98
N ASN A 30 0.42 -5.76 15.86
CA ASN A 30 1.33 -4.62 15.82
C ASN A 30 0.62 -3.24 15.79
N LYS A 31 -0.52 -3.10 16.50
CA LYS A 31 -1.33 -1.88 16.57
C LYS A 31 -1.83 -1.38 15.20
N LYS A 32 -2.08 -2.31 14.28
CA LYS A 32 -2.62 -2.02 12.95
C LYS A 32 -4.12 -2.31 12.86
N LEU A 33 -4.70 -2.92 13.89
CA LEU A 33 -6.11 -3.28 13.91
C LEU A 33 -6.99 -2.04 14.03
N ARG A 34 -7.77 -1.76 12.97
CA ARG A 34 -8.74 -0.65 12.96
C ARG A 34 -10.09 -1.09 13.50
N TYR A 35 -10.46 -2.32 13.18
CA TYR A 35 -11.73 -2.91 13.55
C TYR A 35 -11.58 -4.42 13.58
N ALA A 36 -12.27 -5.08 14.51
CA ALA A 36 -12.45 -6.52 14.52
C ALA A 36 -13.78 -6.87 15.16
N ASN A 37 -14.51 -7.78 14.54
CA ASN A 37 -15.66 -8.44 15.12
C ASN A 37 -15.66 -9.93 14.71
N ASP A 38 -16.79 -10.60 14.91
CA ASP A 38 -16.95 -12.01 14.58
C ASP A 38 -17.02 -12.33 13.08
N ASP A 39 -17.20 -11.32 12.23
CA ASP A 39 -17.40 -11.49 10.80
C ASP A 39 -16.16 -11.09 10.01
N TYR A 40 -15.62 -9.89 10.29
CA TYR A 40 -14.45 -9.34 9.64
C TYR A 40 -13.54 -8.53 10.56
N CYS A 41 -12.28 -8.44 10.17
CA CYS A 41 -11.32 -7.49 10.72
C CYS A 41 -10.80 -6.55 9.63
N GLU A 42 -10.42 -5.34 10.02
CA GLU A 42 -9.81 -4.34 9.15
C GLU A 42 -8.42 -3.98 9.69
N LEU A 43 -7.39 -4.21 8.89
CA LEU A 43 -6.01 -3.87 9.20
C LEU A 43 -5.57 -2.66 8.38
N SER A 44 -4.93 -1.72 9.06
CA SER A 44 -4.26 -0.56 8.49
C SER A 44 -2.98 -0.97 7.77
N ARG A 45 -2.72 -0.33 6.62
CA ARG A 45 -1.43 -0.44 5.89
C ARG A 45 -0.77 0.91 5.75
N ARG A 46 -1.05 1.82 6.67
CA ARG A 46 -0.54 3.18 6.65
C ARG A 46 0.95 3.17 6.35
N PHE A 47 1.34 3.99 5.38
CA PHE A 47 2.72 4.30 5.07
C PHE A 47 3.26 5.13 6.25
N THR A 48 3.57 4.44 7.35
CA THR A 48 4.13 4.92 8.63
C THR A 48 3.78 6.35 9.00
N GLY A 49 2.82 6.53 9.93
CA GLY A 49 2.91 7.47 11.05
C GLY A 49 3.46 8.89 10.82
N MET A 50 3.46 9.41 9.59
CA MET A 50 4.19 10.63 9.30
C MET A 50 3.47 11.75 10.01
N ASN A 51 4.13 12.28 11.03
CA ASN A 51 3.63 13.35 11.89
C ASN A 51 3.01 14.43 11.00
N PRO A 52 1.78 14.91 11.29
CA PRO A 52 1.11 15.95 10.50
C PRO A 52 2.02 17.14 10.19
N PHE A 53 2.88 17.53 11.14
CA PHE A 53 3.88 18.57 10.95
C PHE A 53 4.91 18.23 9.87
N LEU A 54 5.47 17.02 9.89
CA LEU A 54 6.41 16.56 8.86
C LEU A 54 5.72 16.49 7.49
N ARG A 55 4.45 16.05 7.44
CA ARG A 55 3.67 16.08 6.19
C ARG A 55 3.57 17.49 5.63
N MET A 56 3.16 18.46 6.45
CA MET A 56 3.04 19.86 6.05
C MET A 56 4.37 20.46 5.60
N LEU A 57 5.45 20.17 6.32
CA LEU A 57 6.80 20.58 5.93
C LEU A 57 7.18 20.04 4.54
N MET A 58 6.92 18.76 4.27
CA MET A 58 7.20 18.18 2.94
C MET A 58 6.33 18.79 1.84
N ILE A 59 5.07 19.12 2.10
CA ILE A 59 4.20 19.82 1.15
C ILE A 59 4.80 21.18 0.79
N ILE A 60 5.23 21.97 1.80
CA ILE A 60 5.83 23.29 1.60
C ILE A 60 7.13 23.17 0.80
N ILE A 61 8.01 22.25 1.19
CA ILE A 61 9.29 22.02 0.50
C ILE A 61 9.06 21.62 -0.96
N ALA A 62 8.17 20.65 -1.21
CA ALA A 62 7.86 20.22 -2.57
C ALA A 62 7.29 21.37 -3.41
N PHE A 63 6.39 22.18 -2.84
CA PHE A 63 5.83 23.35 -3.50
C PHE A 63 6.91 24.40 -3.84
N LEU A 64 7.81 24.72 -2.90
CA LEU A 64 8.91 25.65 -3.13
C LEU A 64 9.87 25.14 -4.21
N ILE A 65 10.20 23.86 -4.22
CA ILE A 65 11.06 23.25 -5.24
C ILE A 65 10.41 23.31 -6.62
N ILE A 66 9.11 23.04 -6.73
CA ILE A 66 8.36 23.18 -7.99
C ILE A 66 8.43 24.64 -8.48
N LEU A 67 8.17 25.62 -7.59
CA LEU A 67 8.17 27.04 -7.94
C LEU A 67 9.56 27.53 -8.38
N LEU A 68 10.61 27.17 -7.65
CA LEU A 68 11.99 27.47 -8.03
C LEU A 68 12.38 26.81 -9.35
N SER A 69 11.93 25.58 -9.59
CA SER A 69 12.21 24.85 -10.83
C SER A 69 11.50 25.47 -12.03
N ILE A 70 10.25 25.94 -11.87
CA ILE A 70 9.52 26.67 -12.90
C ILE A 70 10.20 28.01 -13.21
N LEU A 71 10.65 28.74 -12.18
CA LEU A 71 11.40 29.98 -12.38
C LEU A 71 12.71 29.73 -13.12
N GLY A 72 13.47 28.70 -12.72
CA GLY A 72 14.71 28.30 -13.40
C GLY A 72 14.45 27.93 -14.87
N PHE A 73 13.41 27.14 -15.13
CA PHE A 73 13.00 26.77 -16.48
C PHE A 73 12.65 28.00 -17.34
N TYR A 74 11.90 28.96 -16.78
CA TYR A 74 11.56 30.22 -17.46
C TYR A 74 12.80 31.04 -17.83
N MET A 75 13.76 31.19 -16.90
CA MET A 75 15.00 31.93 -17.14
C MET A 75 15.80 31.31 -18.28
N VAL A 76 15.92 29.98 -18.28
CA VAL A 76 16.67 29.27 -19.34
C VAL A 76 15.95 29.37 -20.70
N ILE A 77 14.63 29.24 -20.74
CA ILE A 77 13.87 29.45 -21.98
C ILE A 77 14.07 30.87 -22.51
N ARG A 78 14.03 31.88 -21.64
CA ARG A 78 14.26 33.27 -22.04
C ARG A 78 15.63 33.43 -22.69
N ASP A 79 16.68 32.87 -22.09
CA ASP A 79 18.05 32.99 -22.59
C ASP A 79 18.21 32.28 -23.95
N ILE A 80 17.52 31.14 -24.17
CA ILE A 80 17.45 30.47 -25.47
C ILE A 80 16.75 31.34 -26.52
N VAL A 81 15.63 31.98 -26.17
CA VAL A 81 14.84 32.81 -27.11
C VAL A 81 15.57 34.10 -27.47
N VAL A 82 16.30 34.71 -26.53
CA VAL A 82 17.08 35.93 -26.76
C VAL A 82 18.30 35.66 -27.65
N GLY A 83 18.71 34.40 -27.81
CA GLY A 83 19.70 33.99 -28.80
C GLY A 83 21.14 34.24 -28.39
N GLU A 84 21.46 34.10 -27.09
CA GLU A 84 22.85 34.11 -26.64
C GLU A 84 23.62 32.89 -27.19
N GLU A 85 24.89 33.08 -27.56
CA GLU A 85 25.70 32.12 -28.33
C GLU A 85 25.85 30.74 -27.63
N ASP A 86 25.69 30.67 -26.31
CA ASP A 86 25.82 29.43 -25.51
C ASP A 86 24.47 28.73 -25.19
N SER A 87 23.35 29.24 -25.72
CA SER A 87 21.99 28.80 -25.38
C SER A 87 21.72 27.29 -25.56
N LEU A 88 22.33 26.64 -26.55
CA LEU A 88 22.14 25.20 -26.83
C LEU A 88 22.73 24.30 -25.73
N MET A 89 23.72 24.77 -24.96
CA MET A 89 24.33 24.01 -23.86
C MET A 89 23.36 23.79 -22.69
N PHE A 90 22.31 24.62 -22.59
CA PHE A 90 21.31 24.54 -21.52
C PHE A 90 20.14 23.59 -21.80
N LEU A 91 20.03 23.01 -23.00
CA LEU A 91 19.01 22.01 -23.33
C LEU A 91 18.99 20.78 -22.40
N PRO A 92 20.13 20.10 -22.10
CA PRO A 92 20.12 18.98 -21.14
C PRO A 92 19.74 19.43 -19.72
N PHE A 93 20.08 20.66 -19.33
CA PHE A 93 19.70 21.21 -18.03
C PHE A 93 18.17 21.38 -17.93
N ASN A 94 17.51 21.90 -18.97
CA ASN A 94 16.04 21.98 -19.03
C ASN A 94 15.37 20.61 -18.88
N PHE A 95 15.91 19.58 -19.53
CA PHE A 95 15.37 18.23 -19.42
C PHE A 95 15.43 17.73 -17.97
N VAL A 96 16.55 17.93 -17.28
CA VAL A 96 16.69 17.59 -15.84
C VAL A 96 15.69 18.38 -14.99
N VAL A 97 15.51 19.68 -15.26
CA VAL A 97 14.52 20.52 -14.55
C VAL A 97 13.10 19.99 -14.74
N ILE A 98 12.72 19.56 -15.94
CA ILE A 98 11.40 18.94 -16.20
C ILE A 98 11.23 17.65 -15.39
N LEU A 99 12.26 16.79 -15.32
CA LEU A 99 12.21 15.57 -14.50
C LEU A 99 12.07 15.88 -13.00
N ILE A 100 12.75 16.92 -12.52
CA ILE A 100 12.62 17.42 -11.14
C ILE A 100 11.18 17.90 -10.90
N ILE A 101 10.63 18.75 -11.77
CA ILE A 101 9.25 19.24 -11.65
C ILE A 101 8.29 18.05 -11.60
N GLN A 102 8.42 17.07 -12.50
CA GLN A 102 7.57 15.89 -12.53
C GLN A 102 7.66 15.08 -11.23
N LEU A 103 8.87 14.83 -10.71
CA LEU A 103 9.08 14.08 -9.48
C LEU A 103 8.47 14.78 -8.27
N PHE A 104 8.72 16.08 -8.11
CA PHE A 104 8.20 16.85 -6.98
C PHE A 104 6.70 17.11 -7.10
N LEU A 105 6.16 17.26 -8.32
CA LEU A 105 4.71 17.33 -8.55
C LEU A 105 4.03 16.02 -8.18
N GLN A 106 4.62 14.87 -8.54
CA GLN A 106 4.17 13.56 -8.09
C GLN A 106 4.14 13.50 -6.55
N MET A 107 5.24 13.84 -5.87
CA MET A 107 5.28 13.84 -4.40
C MET A 107 4.23 14.77 -3.80
N PHE A 108 4.14 16.01 -4.28
CA PHE A 108 3.20 17.01 -3.80
C PHE A 108 1.74 16.54 -3.90
N LEU A 109 1.30 16.13 -5.10
CA LEU A 109 -0.07 15.67 -5.31
C LEU A 109 -0.37 14.41 -4.49
N ASN A 110 0.58 13.50 -4.35
CA ASN A 110 0.40 12.31 -3.54
C ASN A 110 0.28 12.63 -2.05
N ILE A 111 1.12 13.50 -1.50
CA ILE A 111 1.02 13.87 -0.07
C ILE A 111 -0.30 14.60 0.20
N CYS A 112 -0.77 15.43 -0.73
CA CYS A 112 -2.02 16.18 -0.58
C CYS A 112 -3.27 15.32 -0.77
N PHE A 113 -3.27 14.41 -1.75
CA PHE A 113 -4.48 13.73 -2.24
C PHE A 113 -4.57 12.24 -1.93
N ALA A 114 -3.49 11.61 -1.45
CA ALA A 114 -3.54 10.22 -1.04
C ALA A 114 -4.51 10.03 0.13
N PRO A 115 -5.17 8.87 0.20
CA PRO A 115 -6.02 8.53 1.34
C PRO A 115 -5.20 8.47 2.63
N GLU A 116 -5.88 8.70 3.75
CA GLU A 116 -5.31 8.58 5.09
C GLU A 116 -4.60 7.24 5.35
N ASP A 117 -5.20 6.18 4.82
CA ASP A 117 -4.78 4.80 4.98
C ASP A 117 -5.21 3.96 3.77
N CYS A 118 -4.67 2.76 3.67
CA CYS A 118 -4.95 1.79 2.62
C CYS A 118 -5.32 0.43 3.24
N PRO A 119 -6.47 0.30 3.92
CA PRO A 119 -6.75 -0.85 4.74
C PRO A 119 -6.99 -2.15 3.94
N ILE A 120 -6.91 -3.28 4.63
CA ILE A 120 -7.37 -4.59 4.14
C ILE A 120 -8.45 -5.10 5.07
N ARG A 121 -9.55 -5.60 4.51
CA ARG A 121 -10.57 -6.32 5.25
C ARG A 121 -10.45 -7.81 5.01
N PHE A 122 -10.44 -8.58 6.09
CA PHE A 122 -10.47 -10.03 6.06
C PHE A 122 -11.79 -10.47 6.67
N ASN A 123 -12.65 -11.12 5.88
CA ASN A 123 -13.92 -11.63 6.35
C ASN A 123 -13.83 -13.14 6.52
N ARG A 124 -13.85 -13.59 7.79
CA ARG A 124 -13.66 -15.00 8.16
C ARG A 124 -14.88 -15.87 7.88
N LYS A 125 -16.08 -15.29 7.82
CA LYS A 125 -17.34 -16.00 7.52
C LYS A 125 -17.49 -16.30 6.03
N THR A 126 -17.12 -15.36 5.17
CA THR A 126 -17.17 -15.50 3.71
C THR A 126 -15.89 -16.10 3.14
N GLY A 127 -14.77 -16.06 3.87
CA GLY A 127 -13.46 -16.47 3.38
C GLY A 127 -12.91 -15.54 2.31
N LYS A 128 -13.32 -14.27 2.30
CA LYS A 128 -12.93 -13.25 1.31
C LYS A 128 -12.03 -12.19 1.92
N VAL A 129 -11.17 -11.63 1.08
CA VAL A 129 -10.25 -10.55 1.43
C VAL A 129 -10.44 -9.39 0.46
N TYR A 130 -10.61 -8.19 1.01
CA TYR A 130 -10.84 -6.97 0.26
C TYR A 130 -9.71 -6.00 0.53
N ILE A 131 -9.12 -5.47 -0.54
CA ILE A 131 -7.90 -4.66 -0.47
C ILE A 131 -8.21 -3.28 -0.99
N TYR A 132 -7.99 -2.27 -0.16
CA TYR A 132 -8.02 -0.87 -0.56
C TYR A 132 -6.60 -0.44 -0.95
N ASP A 133 -6.26 -0.62 -2.22
CA ASP A 133 -4.88 -0.48 -2.70
C ASP A 133 -4.60 0.89 -3.29
N HIS A 134 -3.45 1.45 -2.91
CA HIS A 134 -2.94 2.69 -3.46
C HIS A 134 -1.50 2.49 -3.92
N PHE A 135 -1.16 3.02 -5.10
CA PHE A 135 0.12 2.72 -5.74
C PHE A 135 1.34 3.21 -4.96
N LEU A 136 1.19 4.22 -4.10
CA LEU A 136 2.28 4.68 -3.23
C LEU A 136 2.75 3.62 -2.23
N LEU A 137 1.93 2.62 -1.89
CA LEU A 137 2.37 1.50 -1.06
C LEU A 137 3.59 0.78 -1.64
N TYR A 138 3.77 0.87 -2.95
CA TYR A 138 4.87 0.26 -3.70
C TYR A 138 5.94 1.29 -4.09
N PHE A 139 6.15 2.32 -3.25
CA PHE A 139 7.18 3.34 -3.46
C PHE A 139 8.54 2.69 -3.76
N GLY A 140 9.14 3.09 -4.89
CA GLY A 140 10.37 2.49 -5.42
C GLY A 140 10.15 1.52 -6.58
N ALA A 141 8.92 1.09 -6.85
CA ALA A 141 8.58 0.41 -8.09
C ALA A 141 8.64 1.41 -9.27
N TRP A 142 9.03 0.92 -10.45
CA TRP A 142 9.06 1.72 -11.69
C TRP A 142 7.73 2.45 -11.95
N SER A 143 6.62 1.81 -11.61
CA SER A 143 5.26 2.37 -11.71
C SER A 143 5.06 3.65 -10.89
N THR A 144 5.80 3.86 -9.79
CA THR A 144 5.71 5.08 -8.98
C THR A 144 6.22 6.29 -9.75
N PHE A 145 7.23 6.10 -10.61
CA PHE A 145 7.87 7.17 -11.38
C PHE A 145 7.23 7.39 -12.75
N THR A 146 6.59 6.38 -13.32
CA THR A 146 5.93 6.48 -14.64
C THR A 146 4.44 6.81 -14.58
N ARG A 147 3.79 6.65 -13.42
CA ARG A 147 2.37 6.98 -13.27
C ARG A 147 2.19 8.49 -13.26
N SER A 148 1.08 8.95 -13.85
CA SER A 148 0.76 10.38 -13.89
C SER A 148 0.52 10.94 -12.47
N PRO A 149 1.02 12.15 -12.16
CA PRO A 149 0.85 12.77 -10.85
C PRO A 149 -0.60 13.12 -10.54
N PHE A 150 -1.42 13.32 -11.58
CA PHE A 150 -2.85 13.59 -11.44
C PHE A 150 -3.68 12.35 -11.04
N ARG A 151 -3.08 11.16 -11.03
CA ARG A 151 -3.73 9.92 -10.56
C ARG A 151 -3.52 9.67 -9.06
N ALA A 152 -3.07 10.68 -8.30
CA ALA A 152 -2.78 10.60 -6.86
C ALA A 152 -3.99 10.23 -5.97
N LYS A 153 -5.23 10.41 -6.45
CA LYS A 153 -6.45 10.02 -5.72
C LYS A 153 -6.95 8.63 -6.12
N GLU A 154 -6.36 8.01 -7.14
CA GLU A 154 -6.90 6.78 -7.70
C GLU A 154 -6.63 5.58 -6.78
N ILE A 155 -7.72 4.93 -6.38
CA ILE A 155 -7.71 3.73 -5.55
C ILE A 155 -8.07 2.54 -6.40
N THR A 156 -7.33 1.45 -6.21
CA THR A 156 -7.68 0.14 -6.77
C THR A 156 -8.26 -0.72 -5.67
N VAL A 157 -9.51 -1.12 -5.82
CA VAL A 157 -10.15 -2.04 -4.88
C VAL A 157 -10.13 -3.44 -5.48
N LYS A 158 -9.62 -4.41 -4.72
CA LYS A 158 -9.49 -5.80 -5.16
C LYS A 158 -10.21 -6.73 -4.19
N GLU A 159 -10.77 -7.80 -4.72
CA GLU A 159 -11.40 -8.88 -3.96
C GLU A 159 -10.71 -10.20 -4.30
N PHE A 160 -10.33 -10.97 -3.27
CA PHE A 160 -9.71 -12.29 -3.42
C PHE A 160 -10.29 -13.30 -2.43
N ASN A 161 -10.12 -14.59 -2.73
CA ASN A 161 -10.41 -15.64 -1.76
C ASN A 161 -9.23 -15.79 -0.81
N TRP A 162 -9.52 -15.89 0.50
CA TRP A 162 -8.51 -16.16 1.50
C TRP A 162 -7.74 -17.43 1.17
N ALA A 163 -8.40 -18.50 0.70
CA ALA A 163 -7.77 -19.78 0.40
C ALA A 163 -6.59 -19.67 -0.58
N ASP A 164 -6.68 -18.75 -1.54
CA ASP A 164 -5.71 -18.57 -2.64
C ASP A 164 -4.55 -17.62 -2.28
N ILE A 165 -4.58 -17.03 -1.08
CA ILE A 165 -3.56 -16.07 -0.61
C ILE A 165 -2.46 -16.79 0.17
N GLN A 166 -1.20 -16.44 -0.07
CA GLN A 166 -0.07 -16.86 0.73
C GLN A 166 0.80 -15.67 1.16
N GLY A 167 1.27 -15.68 2.41
CA GLY A 167 2.26 -14.75 2.90
C GLY A 167 3.69 -15.13 2.48
N CYS A 168 4.45 -14.13 2.05
CA CYS A 168 5.86 -14.18 1.73
C CYS A 168 6.55 -13.00 2.43
N MET A 169 7.75 -13.23 2.93
CA MET A 169 8.58 -12.15 3.48
C MET A 169 9.53 -11.65 2.39
N THR A 170 9.62 -10.34 2.24
CA THR A 170 10.60 -9.68 1.38
C THR A 170 11.53 -8.80 2.22
N SER A 171 12.76 -8.60 1.74
CA SER A 171 13.76 -7.81 2.46
C SER A 171 14.36 -6.74 1.57
N VAL A 172 14.23 -5.48 1.99
CA VAL A 172 14.76 -4.33 1.26
C VAL A 172 15.96 -3.79 2.02
N SER A 173 17.07 -3.62 1.30
CA SER A 173 18.30 -3.04 1.86
C SER A 173 18.48 -1.63 1.31
N ALA A 174 18.61 -0.64 2.19
CA ALA A 174 18.90 0.74 1.82
C ALA A 174 20.24 1.17 2.43
N PRO A 175 21.11 1.86 1.67
CA PRO A 175 22.37 2.39 2.20
C PRO A 175 22.09 3.53 3.20
N THR A 176 22.90 3.61 4.26
CA THR A 176 22.86 4.72 5.22
C THR A 176 23.90 5.77 4.86
N GLY A 177 23.62 7.04 5.21
CA GLY A 177 24.57 8.15 5.03
C GLY A 177 25.89 7.98 5.83
N SER A 178 25.93 7.05 6.78
CA SER A 178 27.10 6.70 7.59
C SER A 178 27.92 5.52 7.06
N GLY A 179 27.59 4.95 5.89
CA GLY A 179 28.36 3.87 5.27
C GLY A 179 27.95 2.44 5.66
N GLY A 180 26.71 2.23 6.09
CA GLY A 180 26.12 0.91 6.37
C GLY A 180 24.90 0.58 5.50
N MET A 181 24.26 -0.57 5.73
CA MET A 181 22.99 -0.94 5.11
C MET A 181 21.93 -1.19 6.18
N ILE A 182 20.79 -0.50 6.09
CA ILE A 182 19.59 -0.83 6.86
C ILE A 182 18.79 -1.85 6.06
N ARG A 183 18.49 -2.99 6.69
CA ARG A 183 17.54 -3.96 6.16
C ARG A 183 16.19 -3.76 6.79
N SER A 184 15.18 -3.49 5.98
CA SER A 184 13.77 -3.52 6.36
C SER A 184 13.10 -4.76 5.79
N TYR A 185 12.12 -5.29 6.53
CA TYR A 185 11.35 -6.44 6.10
C TYR A 185 9.91 -6.04 5.83
N ARG A 186 9.37 -6.63 4.77
CA ARG A 186 8.00 -6.39 4.34
C ARG A 186 7.29 -7.73 4.26
N LEU A 187 6.07 -7.73 4.73
CA LEU A 187 5.16 -8.86 4.58
C LEU A 187 4.33 -8.61 3.33
N GLU A 188 4.57 -9.41 2.30
CA GLU A 188 3.82 -9.37 1.05
C GLU A 188 2.97 -10.63 0.92
N CYS A 189 1.77 -10.47 0.40
CA CYS A 189 0.86 -11.57 0.14
C CYS A 189 0.78 -11.80 -1.37
N VAL A 190 1.05 -13.03 -1.80
CA VAL A 190 0.83 -13.48 -3.18
C VAL A 190 -0.55 -14.10 -3.29
N VAL A 191 -1.25 -13.80 -4.38
CA VAL A 191 -2.53 -14.41 -4.75
C VAL A 191 -2.26 -15.38 -5.88
N CYS A 192 -2.58 -16.65 -5.68
CA CYS A 192 -2.35 -17.71 -6.66
C CYS A 192 -3.63 -18.05 -7.43
N GLU A 193 -3.50 -18.65 -8.61
CA GLU A 193 -4.64 -19.37 -9.20
C GLU A 193 -5.03 -20.53 -8.26
N PRO A 194 -6.32 -20.84 -8.12
CA PRO A 194 -6.80 -21.84 -7.16
C PRO A 194 -6.08 -23.17 -7.30
N ASN A 195 -5.58 -23.69 -6.17
CA ASN A 195 -4.81 -24.95 -6.09
C ASN A 195 -3.51 -24.98 -6.91
N THR A 196 -2.94 -23.83 -7.25
CA THR A 196 -1.65 -23.73 -7.95
C THR A 196 -0.63 -22.91 -7.17
N THR A 197 0.61 -22.86 -7.65
CA THR A 197 1.62 -21.90 -7.18
C THR A 197 1.83 -20.75 -8.15
N LYS A 198 0.96 -20.60 -9.16
CA LYS A 198 1.05 -19.54 -10.16
C LYS A 198 0.42 -18.27 -9.61
N VAL A 199 1.23 -17.25 -9.40
CA VAL A 199 0.85 -15.94 -8.87
C VAL A 199 0.17 -15.12 -9.95
N ILE A 200 -1.04 -14.65 -9.67
CA ILE A 200 -1.81 -13.76 -10.53
C ILE A 200 -1.76 -12.30 -10.07
N ASP A 201 -1.57 -12.09 -8.77
CA ASP A 201 -1.46 -10.77 -8.16
C ASP A 201 -0.66 -10.88 -6.86
N HIS A 202 -0.18 -9.75 -6.36
CA HIS A 202 0.40 -9.65 -5.04
C HIS A 202 0.07 -8.29 -4.43
N PHE A 203 0.10 -8.24 -3.10
CA PHE A 203 -0.13 -7.00 -2.37
C PHE A 203 0.69 -6.93 -1.10
N LEU A 204 1.03 -5.72 -0.71
CA LEU A 204 1.72 -5.48 0.55
C LEU A 204 0.73 -5.62 1.71
N LEU A 205 1.03 -6.45 2.70
CA LEU A 205 0.28 -6.57 3.94
C LEU A 205 0.87 -5.68 5.05
N ALA A 206 2.20 -5.67 5.19
CA ALA A 206 2.88 -4.79 6.13
C ALA A 206 4.22 -4.28 5.56
N ALA A 207 4.34 -2.95 5.43
CA ALA A 207 5.55 -2.28 4.92
C ALA A 207 6.75 -2.32 5.88
N TYR A 208 6.50 -2.44 7.18
CA TYR A 208 7.50 -2.53 8.23
C TYR A 208 7.07 -3.66 9.15
N SER A 209 7.48 -4.87 8.78
CA SER A 209 7.24 -6.08 9.56
C SER A 209 8.49 -6.41 10.36
N SER A 210 8.30 -6.97 11.55
CA SER A 210 9.37 -7.67 12.24
C SER A 210 9.66 -8.99 11.50
N LEU A 211 10.84 -9.57 11.74
CA LEU A 211 11.16 -10.93 11.27
C LEU A 211 10.24 -12.01 11.84
N ASN A 212 9.44 -11.67 12.84
CA ASN A 212 8.54 -12.60 13.50
C ASN A 212 7.16 -12.66 12.82
N TYR A 213 6.94 -11.88 11.75
CA TYR A 213 5.73 -11.92 10.90
C TYR A 213 4.42 -11.95 11.71
N TYR A 214 4.38 -11.16 12.79
CA TYR A 214 3.29 -11.22 13.78
C TYR A 214 1.91 -10.97 13.16
N GLU A 215 1.81 -10.01 12.23
CA GLU A 215 0.58 -9.71 11.52
C GLU A 215 0.08 -10.90 10.71
N TRP A 216 1.00 -11.65 10.07
CA TRP A 216 0.65 -12.86 9.34
C TRP A 216 0.10 -13.93 10.29
N MET A 217 0.75 -14.15 11.43
CA MET A 217 0.30 -15.13 12.42
C MET A 217 -1.07 -14.77 12.97
N TRP A 218 -1.27 -13.49 13.31
CA TRP A 218 -2.52 -12.96 13.84
C TRP A 218 -3.67 -13.17 12.85
N ILE A 219 -3.50 -12.79 11.58
CA ILE A 219 -4.54 -12.91 10.55
C ILE A 219 -4.88 -14.39 10.27
N ASN A 220 -3.88 -15.27 10.22
CA ASN A 220 -4.15 -16.69 10.02
C ASN A 220 -5.01 -17.27 11.14
N SER A 221 -4.69 -16.97 12.39
CA SER A 221 -5.45 -17.42 13.54
C SER A 221 -6.86 -16.81 13.55
N TYR A 222 -7.01 -15.52 13.23
CA TYR A 222 -8.31 -14.86 13.09
C TYR A 222 -9.19 -15.52 12.02
N MET A 223 -8.63 -15.77 10.82
CA MET A 223 -9.33 -16.41 9.71
C MET A 223 -9.67 -17.89 9.97
N ALA A 224 -8.97 -18.53 10.90
CA ALA A 224 -9.22 -19.90 11.34
C ALA A 224 -10.17 -19.98 12.56
N PHE A 225 -10.79 -18.86 12.98
CA PHE A 225 -11.64 -18.78 14.18
C PHE A 225 -10.91 -19.19 15.47
N SER A 226 -9.59 -18.97 15.52
CA SER A 226 -8.73 -19.30 16.66
C SER A 226 -8.40 -18.04 17.47
N ASP A 227 -9.40 -17.50 18.17
CA ASP A 227 -9.31 -16.19 18.83
C ASP A 227 -8.61 -16.22 20.20
N ASN A 228 -8.40 -17.42 20.77
CA ASN A 228 -7.90 -17.61 22.14
C ASN A 228 -6.55 -16.96 22.45
N ASN A 229 -5.74 -16.67 21.43
CA ASN A 229 -4.38 -16.16 21.58
C ASN A 229 -4.15 -14.89 20.73
N LEU A 230 -5.19 -14.12 20.44
CA LEU A 230 -5.10 -12.87 19.69
C LEU A 230 -5.09 -11.68 20.66
N ASP A 231 -4.18 -10.73 20.44
CA ASP A 231 -4.35 -9.41 21.03
C ASP A 231 -5.52 -8.66 20.36
N ALA A 232 -6.13 -7.76 21.11
CA ALA A 232 -7.19 -6.86 20.64
C ALA A 232 -6.73 -5.40 20.70
N GLU A 233 -5.42 -5.15 20.58
CA GLU A 233 -4.88 -3.80 20.57
C GLU A 233 -5.29 -3.08 19.28
N PHE A 234 -6.16 -2.09 19.42
CA PHE A 234 -6.56 -1.25 18.32
C PHE A 234 -5.50 -0.19 18.01
N MET A 235 -5.47 0.22 16.74
CA MET A 235 -4.67 1.34 16.27
C MET A 235 -5.12 2.63 16.98
N PRO A 236 -4.18 3.46 17.47
CA PRO A 236 -4.51 4.71 18.17
C PRO A 236 -5.36 5.67 17.32
N GLU A 237 -6.36 6.32 17.95
CA GLU A 237 -7.26 7.24 17.24
C GLU A 237 -6.55 8.48 16.66
N GLU A 238 -5.49 8.95 17.32
CA GLU A 238 -4.66 10.08 16.88
C GLU A 238 -4.02 9.86 15.49
N ASP A 239 -3.96 8.61 15.05
CA ASP A 239 -3.48 8.25 13.73
C ASP A 239 -4.50 8.55 12.60
N PHE A 240 -5.75 8.88 12.94
CA PHE A 240 -6.83 9.25 12.00
C PHE A 240 -7.05 10.76 11.85
N THR A 241 -5.98 11.54 11.70
CA THR A 241 -6.03 13.02 11.64
C THR A 241 -6.03 13.60 10.22
N TRP A 242 -6.11 12.78 9.16
CA TRP A 242 -6.05 13.24 7.77
C TRP A 242 -7.44 13.53 7.18
N PRO A 243 -7.61 14.60 6.36
CA PRO A 243 -8.93 14.99 5.83
C PRO A 243 -9.46 14.01 4.78
N ILE A 244 -8.59 13.32 4.05
CA ILE A 244 -9.03 12.37 3.01
C ILE A 244 -9.21 10.99 3.66
N LYS A 245 -10.42 10.75 4.13
CA LYS A 245 -10.81 9.47 4.74
C LYS A 245 -10.88 8.34 3.71
N VAL A 246 -10.68 7.12 4.19
CA VAL A 246 -10.89 5.91 3.39
C VAL A 246 -12.36 5.82 3.02
N ASN A 247 -12.65 5.63 1.73
CA ASN A 247 -14.01 5.53 1.23
C ASN A 247 -14.17 4.27 0.36
N TRP A 248 -14.64 3.19 0.98
CA TRP A 248 -14.91 1.95 0.28
C TRP A 248 -16.08 2.12 -0.71
N PRO A 249 -15.98 1.59 -1.95
CA PRO A 249 -17.12 1.52 -2.86
C PRO A 249 -18.29 0.80 -2.20
N GLU A 250 -19.52 1.27 -2.42
CA GLU A 250 -20.71 0.78 -1.71
C GLU A 250 -20.90 -0.74 -1.83
N GLU A 251 -20.68 -1.29 -3.02
CA GLU A 251 -20.71 -2.74 -3.27
C GLU A 251 -19.72 -3.49 -2.36
N ILE A 252 -18.46 -3.05 -2.34
CA ILE A 252 -17.39 -3.70 -1.60
C ILE A 252 -17.58 -3.51 -0.10
N ASP A 253 -18.06 -2.34 0.33
CA ASP A 253 -18.35 -2.08 1.74
C ASP A 253 -19.41 -3.06 2.26
N LYS A 254 -20.50 -3.28 1.52
CA LYS A 254 -21.52 -4.28 1.86
C LYS A 254 -20.97 -5.71 1.82
N LYS A 255 -20.31 -6.11 0.73
CA LYS A 255 -19.72 -7.46 0.59
C LYS A 255 -18.72 -7.80 1.69
N SER A 256 -17.88 -6.85 2.06
CA SER A 256 -16.84 -7.06 3.09
C SER A 256 -17.38 -7.22 4.50
N LYS A 257 -18.60 -6.71 4.77
CA LYS A 257 -19.27 -6.77 6.07
C LYS A 257 -20.33 -7.87 6.16
N ALA A 258 -20.50 -8.68 5.12
CA ALA A 258 -21.48 -9.76 5.11
C ALA A 258 -21.21 -10.76 6.25
N SER A 259 -22.26 -11.13 6.98
CA SER A 259 -22.23 -12.05 8.12
C SER A 259 -22.24 -13.53 7.71
N SER A 260 -22.63 -13.82 6.47
CA SER A 260 -22.62 -15.18 5.91
C SER A 260 -22.27 -15.22 4.43
N LEU A 261 -21.97 -16.43 3.93
CA LEU A 261 -21.71 -16.64 2.51
C LEU A 261 -22.98 -16.46 1.66
N GLU A 262 -24.17 -16.81 2.19
CA GLU A 262 -25.45 -16.58 1.51
C GLU A 262 -25.74 -15.07 1.37
N GLU A 263 -25.51 -14.29 2.43
CA GLU A 263 -25.68 -12.83 2.40
C GLU A 263 -24.74 -12.21 1.35
N TYR A 264 -23.46 -12.63 1.34
CA TYR A 264 -22.51 -12.21 0.32
C TYR A 264 -23.00 -12.51 -1.11
N GLN A 265 -23.54 -13.71 -1.34
CA GLN A 265 -24.05 -14.10 -2.67
C GLN A 265 -25.27 -13.28 -3.09
N GLN A 266 -26.15 -12.92 -2.15
CA GLN A 266 -27.30 -12.06 -2.42
C GLN A 266 -26.85 -10.65 -2.84
N ILE A 267 -25.91 -10.05 -2.09
CA ILE A 267 -25.34 -8.74 -2.41
C ILE A 267 -24.66 -8.78 -3.78
N ASP A 268 -23.83 -9.79 -4.04
CA ASP A 268 -23.14 -9.96 -5.33
C ASP A 268 -24.14 -10.09 -6.49
N ALA A 269 -25.23 -10.83 -6.31
CA ALA A 269 -26.28 -10.97 -7.32
C ALA A 269 -27.05 -9.67 -7.56
N GLU A 270 -27.27 -8.86 -6.52
CA GLU A 270 -27.93 -7.55 -6.62
C GLU A 270 -27.09 -6.58 -7.45
N TYR A 271 -25.80 -6.41 -7.14
CA TYR A 271 -24.93 -5.47 -7.85
C TYR A 271 -24.62 -5.92 -9.29
N LYS A 272 -24.54 -7.23 -9.55
CA LYS A 272 -24.46 -7.76 -10.93
C LYS A 272 -25.69 -7.41 -11.78
N LYS A 273 -26.88 -7.30 -11.17
CA LYS A 273 -28.10 -6.86 -11.88
C LYS A 273 -28.10 -5.35 -12.12
N LEU A 274 -27.53 -4.57 -11.22
CA LEU A 274 -27.41 -3.12 -11.34
C LEU A 274 -26.39 -2.70 -12.40
N GLY A 275 -25.25 -3.39 -12.50
CA GLY A 275 -24.20 -3.09 -13.49
C GLY A 275 -24.52 -3.50 -14.93
N ASN A 276 -25.58 -4.30 -15.14
CA ASN A 276 -26.06 -4.73 -16.46
C ASN A 276 -27.22 -3.84 -16.99
N LYS A 277 -27.49 -2.70 -16.35
CA LYS A 277 -28.42 -1.66 -16.81
C LYS A 277 -27.64 -0.41 -17.23
#